data_AF-K1XUB1-F1
#
_entry.id   AF-K1XUB1-F1
#
_cell.length_a   1.000
_cell.length_b   1.000
_cell.length_c   1.000
_cell.angle_alpha   90.00
_cell.angle_beta   90.00
_cell.angle_gamma   90.00
#
_symmetry.space_group_name_H-M   'P 1'
#
loop_
_entity.id
_entity.type
_entity.pdbx_description
1 polymer ?
#
loop_
_entity_poly.entity_id
_entity_poly.type
_entity_poly.pdbx_seq_one_letter_code
_entity_poly.pdbx_strand_id
1 'polypeptide(L)'
;MQIKTNDFDLESTIESGQIFGFEKLSNNIYELMVGDSVIKIRQTKDRLYVDSKSDENLLQSVRTYFSLDQDLEPLYSIMEKNSVLKPLLKLKGLRIITQDPWIALGSFIISSNNNIKRIKSIWKNLAENIEKNRYLFPGVKKLAFSS
;
A
#
# COMPACT_ATOMS: atom_id res chain seq x y z
N MET A 1 9.24 0.51 -15.45
CA MET A 1 9.21 -0.96 -15.63
C MET A 1 7.78 -1.48 -15.64
N GLN A 2 7.56 -2.74 -16.06
CA GLN A 2 6.25 -3.40 -16.04
C GLN A 2 6.34 -4.78 -15.37
N ILE A 3 5.32 -5.13 -14.59
CA ILE A 3 5.20 -6.41 -13.89
C ILE A 3 3.89 -7.06 -14.33
N LYS A 4 3.94 -8.33 -14.77
CA LYS A 4 2.72 -9.11 -14.99
C LYS A 4 2.17 -9.56 -13.63
N THR A 5 0.89 -9.35 -13.41
CA THR A 5 0.19 -9.66 -12.17
C THR A 5 -0.96 -10.63 -12.43
N ASN A 6 -1.11 -11.62 -11.58
CA ASN A 6 -2.29 -12.49 -11.54
C ASN A 6 -3.12 -12.10 -10.32
N ASP A 7 -4.43 -11.94 -10.50
CA ASP A 7 -5.37 -11.63 -9.41
C ASP A 7 -4.85 -10.51 -8.49
N PHE A 8 -4.67 -9.33 -9.09
CA PHE A 8 -4.28 -8.13 -8.39
C PHE A 8 -5.19 -6.98 -8.80
N ASP A 9 -5.62 -6.20 -7.81
CA ASP A 9 -6.39 -4.99 -7.99
C ASP A 9 -5.72 -3.87 -7.17
N LEU A 10 -5.08 -2.95 -7.88
CA LEU A 10 -4.25 -1.88 -7.30
C LEU A 10 -5.09 -0.92 -6.46
N GLU A 11 -6.25 -0.49 -6.98
CA GLU A 11 -7.12 0.47 -6.30
C GLU A 11 -7.69 -0.13 -5.01
N SER A 12 -8.26 -1.33 -5.07
CA SER A 12 -8.78 -2.04 -3.90
C SER A 12 -7.68 -2.33 -2.87
N THR A 13 -6.44 -2.57 -3.32
CA THR A 13 -5.30 -2.80 -2.42
C THR A 13 -4.83 -1.51 -1.76
N ILE A 14 -4.65 -0.42 -2.51
CA ILE A 14 -4.16 0.85 -1.94
C ILE A 14 -5.23 1.53 -1.07
N GLU A 15 -6.50 1.46 -1.48
CA GLU A 15 -7.61 2.16 -0.82
C GLU A 15 -8.35 1.32 0.23
N SER A 16 -7.88 0.10 0.53
CA SER A 16 -8.46 -0.77 1.58
C SER A 16 -8.34 -0.21 3.00
N GLY A 17 -7.53 0.84 3.19
CA GLY A 17 -7.23 1.41 4.51
C GLY A 17 -5.96 0.85 5.16
N GLN A 18 -5.22 -0.02 4.47
CA GLN A 18 -3.92 -0.52 4.93
C GLN A 18 -2.75 0.44 4.63
N ILE A 19 -2.94 1.43 3.74
CA ILE A 19 -1.93 2.42 3.36
C ILE A 19 -2.46 3.82 3.60
N PHE A 20 -1.68 4.65 4.30
CA PHE A 20 -1.99 6.08 4.47
C PHE A 20 -0.98 7.00 3.77
N GLY A 21 0.26 6.53 3.54
CA GLY A 21 1.33 7.26 2.85
C GLY A 21 1.30 7.15 1.33
N PHE A 22 0.17 7.48 0.70
CA PHE A 22 0.05 7.53 -0.75
C PHE A 22 -0.65 8.82 -1.21
N GLU A 23 -0.38 9.22 -2.45
CA GLU A 23 -1.07 10.29 -3.16
C GLU A 23 -1.80 9.71 -4.38
N LYS A 24 -3.09 9.99 -4.55
CA LYS A 24 -3.86 9.62 -5.74
C LYS A 24 -3.72 10.74 -6.77
N LEU A 25 -2.95 10.51 -7.83
CA LEU A 25 -2.66 11.52 -8.85
C LEU A 25 -3.80 11.64 -9.87
N SER A 26 -4.42 10.50 -10.20
CA SER A 26 -5.63 10.42 -11.04
C SER A 26 -6.31 9.06 -10.82
N ASN A 27 -7.39 8.79 -11.56
CA ASN A 27 -8.04 7.48 -11.53
C ASN A 27 -7.02 6.37 -11.80
N ASN A 28 -6.89 5.44 -10.86
CA ASN A 28 -5.97 4.30 -10.89
C ASN A 28 -4.47 4.64 -11.07
N ILE A 29 -4.05 5.87 -10.72
CA ILE A 29 -2.64 6.28 -10.68
C ILE A 29 -2.30 6.80 -9.29
N TYR A 30 -1.30 6.18 -8.67
CA TYR A 30 -0.87 6.46 -7.31
C TYR A 30 0.62 6.77 -7.26
N GLU A 31 1.01 7.59 -6.29
CA GLU A 31 2.41 7.79 -5.89
C GLU A 31 2.57 7.39 -4.42
N LEU A 32 3.57 6.58 -4.12
CA LEU A 32 3.85 6.07 -2.78
C LEU A 32 5.31 5.64 -2.66
N MET A 33 5.76 5.39 -1.43
CA MET A 33 7.09 4.84 -1.17
C MET A 33 7.02 3.32 -1.04
N VAL A 34 7.93 2.62 -1.74
CA VAL A 34 8.12 1.17 -1.65
C VAL A 34 9.61 0.89 -1.52
N GLY A 35 10.01 0.22 -0.44
CA GLY A 35 11.41 0.17 -0.04
C GLY A 35 11.95 1.59 0.18
N ASP A 36 13.08 1.90 -0.45
CA ASP A 36 13.71 3.23 -0.37
C ASP A 36 13.34 4.15 -1.56
N SER A 37 12.41 3.72 -2.41
CA SER A 37 12.07 4.40 -3.66
C SER A 37 10.66 4.99 -3.62
N VAL A 38 10.53 6.27 -3.98
CA VAL A 38 9.24 6.85 -4.37
C VAL A 38 8.91 6.36 -5.78
N ILE A 39 7.73 5.78 -5.93
CA ILE A 39 7.26 5.23 -7.18
C ILE A 39 5.91 5.82 -7.57
N LYS A 40 5.72 5.99 -8.87
CA LYS A 40 4.42 6.20 -9.49
C LYS A 40 3.96 4.89 -10.09
N ILE A 41 2.75 4.46 -9.73
CA ILE A 41 2.22 3.15 -10.05
C ILE A 41 0.84 3.28 -10.69
N ARG A 42 0.59 2.49 -11.73
CA ARG A 42 -0.74 2.31 -12.31
C ARG A 42 -0.95 0.88 -12.77
N GLN A 43 -2.19 0.42 -12.74
CA GLN A 43 -2.54 -0.88 -13.29
C GLN A 43 -3.30 -0.73 -14.60
N THR A 44 -3.08 -1.66 -15.53
CA THR A 44 -3.93 -1.84 -16.70
C THR A 44 -4.06 -3.33 -16.98
N LYS A 45 -5.26 -3.88 -16.78
CA LYS A 45 -5.53 -5.33 -16.87
C LYS A 45 -4.57 -6.13 -15.97
N ASP A 46 -3.85 -7.08 -16.54
CA ASP A 46 -2.89 -7.98 -15.88
C ASP A 46 -1.48 -7.38 -15.76
N ARG A 47 -1.32 -6.06 -15.94
CA ARG A 47 -0.02 -5.39 -15.90
C ARG A 47 0.01 -4.21 -14.95
N LEU A 48 1.04 -4.20 -14.12
CA LEU A 48 1.40 -3.13 -13.22
C LEU A 48 2.57 -2.35 -13.80
N TYR A 49 2.36 -1.05 -14.02
CA TYR A 49 3.37 -0.14 -14.53
C TYR A 49 3.94 0.65 -13.36
N VAL A 50 5.25 0.63 -13.22
CA VAL A 50 5.99 1.29 -12.13
C VAL A 50 7.01 2.24 -12.73
N ASP A 51 6.93 3.51 -12.37
CA ASP A 51 7.83 4.58 -12.77
C ASP A 51 8.59 5.11 -11.54
N SER A 52 9.92 5.17 -11.62
CA SER A 52 10.81 5.59 -10.53
C SER A 52 12.20 5.93 -11.07
N LYS A 53 12.99 6.70 -10.31
CA LYS A 53 14.33 7.21 -10.71
C LYS A 53 15.48 6.19 -10.61
N SER A 54 15.19 4.93 -10.93
CA SER A 54 16.11 3.78 -10.94
C SER A 54 16.54 3.27 -9.55
N ASP A 55 16.21 2.02 -9.30
CA ASP A 55 16.72 1.18 -8.23
C ASP A 55 16.73 -0.25 -8.80
N GLU A 56 17.89 -0.91 -8.79
CA GLU A 56 18.10 -2.24 -9.37
C GLU A 56 17.21 -3.30 -8.70
N ASN A 57 16.83 -3.09 -7.43
CA ASN A 57 16.01 -4.01 -6.66
C ASN A 57 14.52 -3.64 -6.63
N LEU A 58 14.12 -2.53 -7.27
CA LEU A 58 12.75 -2.02 -7.16
C LEU A 58 11.70 -3.03 -7.61
N LEU A 59 11.99 -3.83 -8.65
CA LEU A 59 11.06 -4.86 -9.11
C LEU A 59 10.73 -5.86 -8.01
N GLN A 60 11.75 -6.33 -7.27
CA GLN A 60 11.57 -7.26 -6.17
C GLN A 60 10.88 -6.58 -4.98
N SER A 61 11.26 -5.34 -4.66
CA SER A 61 10.60 -4.56 -3.61
C SER A 61 9.11 -4.38 -3.87
N VAL A 62 8.70 -4.09 -5.10
CA VAL A 62 7.28 -3.96 -5.48
C VAL A 62 6.56 -5.31 -5.40
N ARG A 63 7.19 -6.41 -5.88
CA ARG A 63 6.62 -7.75 -5.77
C ARG A 63 6.35 -8.15 -4.33
N THR A 64 7.33 -7.95 -3.45
CA THR A 64 7.21 -8.26 -2.02
C THR A 64 6.19 -7.34 -1.35
N TYR A 65 6.24 -6.03 -1.60
CA TYR A 65 5.35 -5.06 -0.96
C TYR A 65 3.87 -5.35 -1.24
N PHE A 66 3.51 -5.65 -2.49
CA PHE A 66 2.13 -5.99 -2.86
C PHE A 66 1.82 -7.49 -2.78
N SER A 67 2.75 -8.30 -2.26
CA SER A 67 2.61 -9.75 -2.13
C SER A 67 2.23 -10.43 -3.45
N LEU A 68 2.79 -9.98 -4.59
CA LEU A 68 2.36 -10.36 -5.94
C LEU A 68 2.60 -11.83 -6.30
N ASP A 69 3.49 -12.51 -5.57
CA ASP A 69 3.84 -13.92 -5.78
C ASP A 69 2.90 -14.89 -5.04
N GLN A 70 2.02 -14.38 -4.18
CA GLN A 70 1.07 -15.22 -3.44
C GLN A 70 -0.06 -15.73 -4.36
N ASP A 71 -0.27 -17.04 -4.38
CA ASP A 71 -1.43 -17.66 -5.03
C ASP A 71 -2.68 -17.51 -4.14
N LEU A 72 -3.70 -16.84 -4.68
CA LEU A 72 -4.97 -16.58 -3.99
C LEU A 72 -6.10 -17.51 -4.46
N GLU A 73 -5.89 -18.34 -5.47
CA GLU A 73 -6.92 -19.26 -5.96
C GLU A 73 -7.43 -20.25 -4.89
N PRO A 74 -6.57 -20.80 -3.99
CA PRO A 74 -7.05 -21.60 -2.88
C PRO A 74 -7.99 -20.82 -1.94
N LEU A 75 -7.69 -19.54 -1.68
CA LEU A 75 -8.53 -18.68 -0.86
C LEU A 75 -9.88 -18.41 -1.54
N TYR A 76 -9.87 -18.09 -2.84
CA TYR A 76 -11.11 -17.87 -3.59
C TYR A 76 -11.98 -19.12 -3.66
N SER A 77 -11.37 -20.30 -3.80
CA SER A 77 -12.08 -21.59 -3.76
C SER A 77 -12.77 -21.84 -2.42
N ILE A 78 -12.16 -21.43 -1.30
CA ILE A 78 -12.77 -21.51 0.03
C ILE A 78 -13.94 -20.52 0.15
N MET A 79 -13.74 -19.29 -0.32
CA MET A 79 -14.75 -18.24 -0.26
C MET A 79 -15.98 -18.58 -1.10
N GLU A 80 -15.80 -19.19 -2.27
CA GLU A 80 -16.91 -19.57 -3.16
C GLU A 80 -17.86 -20.62 -2.55
N LYS A 81 -17.29 -21.55 -1.76
CA LYS A 81 -18.04 -22.62 -1.08
C LYS A 81 -18.72 -22.15 0.21
N ASN A 82 -18.40 -20.96 0.70
CA ASN A 82 -18.92 -20.42 1.94
C ASN A 82 -19.88 -19.25 1.66
N SER A 83 -21.17 -19.41 1.98
CA SER A 83 -22.21 -18.40 1.69
C SER A 83 -21.97 -17.04 2.35
N VAL A 84 -21.28 -17.00 3.51
CA VAL A 84 -20.92 -15.77 4.22
C VAL A 84 -19.76 -15.06 3.53
N LEU A 85 -18.80 -15.80 2.99
CA LEU A 85 -17.60 -15.25 2.36
C LEU A 85 -17.75 -14.99 0.87
N LYS A 86 -18.63 -15.72 0.18
CA LYS A 86 -18.87 -15.61 -1.27
C LYS A 86 -19.11 -14.17 -1.74
N PRO A 87 -19.89 -13.31 -1.03
CA PRO A 87 -20.07 -11.92 -1.43
C PRO A 87 -18.78 -11.09 -1.47
N LEU A 88 -17.74 -11.51 -0.74
CA LEU A 88 -16.44 -10.84 -0.72
C LEU A 88 -15.60 -11.13 -1.97
N LEU A 89 -15.97 -12.11 -2.81
CA LEU A 89 -15.31 -12.36 -4.09
C LEU A 89 -15.39 -11.16 -5.06
N LYS A 90 -16.30 -10.20 -4.82
CA LYS A 90 -16.30 -8.91 -5.53
C LYS A 90 -15.04 -8.07 -5.30
N LEU A 91 -14.25 -8.41 -4.27
CA LEU A 91 -12.95 -7.80 -3.94
C LEU A 91 -11.77 -8.66 -4.43
N LYS A 92 -12.01 -9.59 -5.38
CA LYS A 92 -10.95 -10.41 -5.99
C LYS A 92 -9.85 -9.48 -6.53
N GLY A 93 -8.60 -9.81 -6.25
CA GLY A 93 -7.43 -8.99 -6.53
C GLY A 93 -6.96 -8.09 -5.39
N LEU A 94 -7.77 -7.82 -4.36
CA LEU A 94 -7.29 -7.14 -3.15
C LEU A 94 -6.22 -8.00 -2.47
N ARG A 95 -5.05 -7.39 -2.21
CA ARG A 95 -3.93 -8.05 -1.51
C ARG A 95 -3.65 -7.39 -0.17
N ILE A 96 -3.20 -8.19 0.79
CA ILE A 96 -2.60 -7.69 2.03
C ILE A 96 -1.14 -7.36 1.73
N ILE A 97 -0.74 -6.12 2.03
CA ILE A 97 0.62 -5.66 1.76
C ILE A 97 1.61 -6.15 2.82
N THR A 98 2.87 -6.27 2.41
CA THR A 98 4.00 -6.47 3.32
C THR A 98 4.59 -5.10 3.67
N GLN A 99 4.12 -4.51 4.77
CA GLN A 99 4.57 -3.21 5.26
C GLN A 99 5.58 -3.37 6.41
N ASP A 100 6.45 -2.37 6.58
CA ASP A 100 7.30 -2.25 7.75
C ASP A 100 6.45 -2.25 9.06
N PRO A 101 6.78 -3.09 10.06
CA PRO A 101 6.00 -3.22 11.29
C PRO A 101 5.88 -1.93 12.11
N TRP A 102 6.90 -1.07 12.08
CA TRP A 102 6.87 0.22 12.76
C TRP A 102 5.90 1.18 12.08
N ILE A 103 5.90 1.22 10.74
CA ILE A 103 4.94 2.00 9.97
C ILE A 103 3.51 1.52 10.24
N ALA A 104 3.29 0.20 10.26
CA ALA A 104 1.99 -0.39 10.56
C ALA A 104 1.54 -0.02 11.98
N LEU A 105 2.40 -0.17 12.99
CA LEU A 105 2.10 0.19 14.38
C LEU A 105 1.72 1.68 14.50
N GLY A 106 2.53 2.58 13.93
CA GLY A 106 2.26 4.01 13.94
C GLY A 106 0.91 4.34 13.28
N SER A 107 0.63 3.72 12.13
CA SER A 107 -0.64 3.84 11.41
C SER A 107 -1.84 3.42 12.26
N PHE A 108 -1.75 2.30 12.97
CA PHE A 108 -2.82 1.81 13.84
C PHE A 108 -3.03 2.72 15.07
N ILE A 109 -1.95 3.23 15.67
CA ILE A 109 -2.03 4.19 16.77
C ILE A 109 -2.81 5.44 16.33
N ILE A 110 -2.44 6.05 15.19
CA ILE A 110 -3.13 7.27 14.73
C ILE A 110 -4.55 7.01 14.22
N SER A 111 -4.87 5.76 13.86
CA SER A 111 -6.20 5.34 13.41
C SER A 111 -7.22 5.17 14.53
N SER A 112 -6.75 5.00 15.77
CA SER A 112 -7.62 4.70 16.91
C SER A 112 -8.64 5.81 17.16
N ASN A 113 -9.93 5.44 17.14
CA ASN A 113 -11.08 6.35 17.28
C ASN A 113 -11.05 7.54 16.30
N ASN A 114 -10.67 7.28 15.04
CA ASN A 114 -10.42 8.31 14.06
C ASN A 114 -11.06 7.98 12.70
N ASN A 115 -11.33 9.00 11.87
CA ASN A 115 -11.83 8.79 10.51
C ASN A 115 -10.70 8.89 9.48
N ILE A 116 -10.87 8.23 8.32
CA ILE A 116 -9.83 8.14 7.27
C ILE A 116 -9.28 9.53 6.88
N LYS A 117 -10.14 10.57 6.79
CA LYS A 117 -9.71 11.93 6.43
C LYS A 117 -8.71 12.49 7.45
N ARG A 118 -9.02 12.35 8.75
CA ARG A 118 -8.16 12.84 9.82
C ARG A 118 -6.91 11.97 10.00
N ILE A 119 -6.98 10.67 9.78
CA ILE A 119 -5.80 9.78 9.76
C ILE A 119 -4.80 10.23 8.69
N LYS A 120 -5.26 10.44 7.44
CA LYS A 120 -4.42 10.94 6.35
C LYS A 120 -3.82 12.31 6.66
N SER A 121 -4.57 13.19 7.33
CA SER A 121 -4.05 14.49 7.77
C SER A 121 -2.95 14.36 8.82
N ILE A 122 -3.11 13.49 9.82
CA ILE A 122 -2.08 13.24 10.84
C ILE A 122 -0.84 12.65 10.18
N TRP A 123 -1.00 11.67 9.32
CA TRP A 123 0.10 11.08 8.54
C TRP A 123 0.87 12.16 7.79
N LYS A 124 0.17 12.98 7.00
CA LYS A 124 0.79 14.05 6.21
C LYS A 124 1.57 15.03 7.09
N ASN A 125 0.98 15.46 8.21
CA ASN A 125 1.64 16.38 9.14
C ASN A 125 2.91 15.77 9.74
N LEU A 126 2.88 14.50 10.15
CA LEU A 126 4.07 13.81 10.68
C LEU A 126 5.16 13.69 9.61
N ALA A 127 4.78 13.27 8.41
CA ALA A 127 5.67 13.07 7.28
C ALA A 127 6.34 14.38 6.83
N GLU A 128 5.58 15.48 6.74
CA GLU A 128 6.11 16.78 6.29
C GLU A 128 6.97 17.47 7.35
N ASN A 129 6.56 17.44 8.61
CA ASN A 129 7.25 18.19 9.67
C ASN A 129 8.48 17.46 10.21
N ILE A 130 8.51 16.12 10.18
CA ILE A 130 9.60 15.33 10.77
C ILE A 130 10.49 14.71 9.69
N GLU A 131 9.91 14.05 8.69
CA GLU A 131 10.68 13.37 7.64
C GLU A 131 11.07 14.29 6.48
N LYS A 132 10.35 15.41 6.30
CA LYS A 132 10.43 16.25 5.09
C LYS A 132 10.16 15.45 3.80
N ASN A 133 9.42 14.35 3.92
CA ASN A 133 9.00 13.48 2.82
C ASN A 133 7.59 12.97 3.11
N ARG A 134 6.61 13.39 2.30
CA ARG A 134 5.17 13.13 2.51
C ARG A 134 4.76 11.65 2.49
N TYR A 135 5.62 10.77 1.97
CA TYR A 135 5.36 9.33 1.84
C TYR A 135 5.93 8.50 2.99
N LEU A 136 6.79 9.09 3.82
CA LEU A 136 7.46 8.40 4.92
C LEU A 136 6.77 8.64 6.25
N PHE A 137 6.52 7.56 6.98
CA PHE A 137 6.22 7.68 8.40
C PHE A 137 7.51 7.96 9.17
N PRO A 138 7.48 8.80 10.21
CA PRO A 138 8.67 9.13 10.97
C PRO A 138 9.39 7.90 11.54
N GLY A 139 10.69 7.79 11.30
CA GLY A 139 11.52 6.80 11.97
C GLY A 139 11.59 7.06 13.48
N VAL A 140 11.70 6.00 14.29
CA VAL A 140 11.67 6.06 15.77
C VAL A 140 12.56 7.17 16.34
N LYS A 141 13.81 7.27 15.86
CA LYS A 141 14.77 8.30 16.34
C LYS A 141 14.30 9.71 16.01
N LYS A 142 13.89 9.95 14.76
CA LYS A 142 13.43 11.28 14.34
C LYS A 142 12.17 11.69 15.09
N LEU A 143 11.26 10.75 15.36
CA LEU A 143 10.07 11.00 16.16
C LEU A 143 10.40 11.30 17.64
N ALA A 144 11.38 10.59 18.22
CA ALA A 144 11.77 10.78 19.62
C ALA A 144 12.52 12.09 19.88
N PHE A 145 13.26 12.59 18.88
CA PHE A 145 14.10 13.80 19.00
C PHE A 145 13.58 14.98 18.16
N SER A 146 12.31 14.94 17.72
CA SER A 146 11.66 16.08 17.08
C SER A 146 11.23 17.11 18.14
N SER A 147 12.16 17.99 18.52
CA SER A 147 11.95 19.14 19.39
C SER A 147 12.62 20.37 18.77
#